data_AF-A0A2T0KUA7-F1
#
_entry.id   AF-A0A2T0KUA7-F1
#
_cell.length_a   1.000
_cell.length_b   1.000
_cell.length_c   1.000
_cell.angle_alpha   90.00
_cell.angle_beta   90.00
_cell.angle_gamma   90.00
#
_symmetry.space_group_name_H-M   'P 1'
#
loop_
_entity.id
_entity.type
_entity.pdbx_description
1 polymer ?
#
loop_
_entity_poly.entity_id
_entity_poly.type
_entity_poly.pdbx_seq_one_letter_code
_entity_poly.pdbx_strand_id
1 'polypeptide(L)'
;FFANEPHPFRDDDSAPAIATLHPQPSLVPAGTSCDLVVRMHYEKDCTLTTYRQNVDLSWSVCGAMPAERDAEYDLYRRTMTLHGRFTDSSLAAIAAGMPVASPSAIFEVLRFGRCIGDGIPYGARLNHWRKVKTPDGDGWINLSKAGVRVYSDADFPEWAGWSFINDDPTPDSLCDSPTIKRWLDVNHAGHVSHADAVSALGMEAIRERMARAVCRFPSEWSRDGLAARYNWLKSPHEALANPLSEADFNKLMDHARDLAFWEDISDPDLPHANEVWHFPPTAFIRHFRACEWLSLQEITQLLPRRYRLGQADATLDWETANQRVNGGTIPYTDLCKMFRKYRISTADRQIALLSQSYIETGLLRTLNEEGLGQVSIGASQYYQAFYGRGLMQLTWPSLYDDYGKFRGFANNNSGHYSDSRITATSTHHWSGPPTTDAQGHVHMDARQWYPRYDPSIVSNVGMNACDSAGFFLVWKHFMGKNNLLRIADEGITTETIGRISILVNGGGYGYGERQQYAAFILRYRGDSTDTTANMTLTYHRQTIVPHPPHPPVWGQSQTESHVHIDFRPQRPA
;
A
#
# COMPACT_ATOMS: atom_id res chain seq x y z
N PHE A 1 17.23 -8.58 -12.53
CA PHE A 1 18.10 -8.89 -11.37
C PHE A 1 19.44 -8.20 -11.57
N PHE A 2 19.98 -7.56 -10.53
CA PHE A 2 21.18 -6.74 -10.65
C PHE A 2 22.44 -7.62 -10.72
N ALA A 3 23.23 -7.45 -11.78
CA ALA A 3 24.54 -8.09 -11.87
C ALA A 3 25.43 -7.63 -10.70
N ASN A 4 26.14 -8.56 -10.08
CA ASN A 4 27.07 -8.31 -8.97
C ASN A 4 26.44 -7.77 -7.68
N GLU A 5 25.13 -7.96 -7.47
CA GLU A 5 24.51 -7.68 -6.18
C GLU A 5 25.12 -8.56 -5.06
N PRO A 6 25.52 -7.97 -3.92
CA PRO A 6 26.00 -8.73 -2.78
C PRO A 6 25.03 -9.84 -2.36
N HIS A 7 25.59 -10.94 -1.87
CA HIS A 7 24.76 -12.00 -1.31
C HIS A 7 24.01 -11.49 -0.07
N PRO A 8 22.69 -11.72 0.05
CA PRO A 8 21.89 -11.11 1.12
C PRO A 8 22.17 -11.73 2.50
N PHE A 9 22.95 -12.82 2.56
CA PHE A 9 23.51 -13.32 3.82
C PHE A 9 24.72 -12.52 4.33
N ARG A 10 25.38 -11.72 3.49
CA ARG A 10 26.59 -10.98 3.88
C ARG A 10 26.23 -9.77 4.72
N ASP A 11 26.95 -9.57 5.81
CA ASP A 11 26.82 -8.37 6.64
C ASP A 11 27.61 -7.19 6.06
N ASP A 12 28.74 -7.48 5.42
CA ASP A 12 29.61 -6.51 4.76
C ASP A 12 30.56 -7.17 3.71
N ASP A 13 31.64 -6.46 3.38
CA ASP A 13 32.66 -6.84 2.41
C ASP A 13 33.71 -7.83 2.93
N SER A 14 33.69 -8.15 4.23
CA SER A 14 34.67 -9.02 4.90
C SER A 14 34.26 -10.49 4.97
N ALA A 15 33.04 -10.83 4.53
CA ALA A 15 32.51 -12.19 4.63
C ALA A 15 33.40 -13.23 3.91
N PRO A 16 33.81 -14.32 4.58
CA PRO A 16 34.67 -15.33 3.98
C PRO A 16 33.98 -16.06 2.82
N ALA A 17 34.77 -16.57 1.88
CA ALA A 17 34.26 -17.35 0.77
C ALA A 17 33.69 -18.69 1.26
N ILE A 18 32.37 -18.86 1.25
CA ILE A 18 31.70 -20.11 1.65
C ILE A 18 30.56 -20.40 0.66
N ALA A 19 30.67 -21.49 -0.11
CA ALA A 19 29.68 -21.86 -1.12
C ALA A 19 29.40 -20.75 -2.16
N THR A 20 28.15 -20.28 -2.28
CA THR A 20 27.75 -19.18 -3.18
C THR A 20 28.10 -17.79 -2.62
N LEU A 21 28.62 -17.70 -1.39
CA LEU A 21 29.20 -16.49 -0.85
C LEU A 21 30.60 -16.32 -1.39
N HIS A 22 30.78 -15.32 -2.23
CA HIS A 22 32.11 -14.89 -2.70
C HIS A 22 32.48 -13.55 -2.06
N PRO A 23 33.76 -13.31 -1.73
CA PRO A 23 34.25 -12.00 -1.36
C PRO A 23 34.00 -11.02 -2.51
N GLN A 24 33.59 -9.79 -2.17
CA GLN A 24 33.55 -8.70 -3.14
C GLN A 24 34.24 -7.50 -2.50
N PRO A 25 35.15 -6.81 -3.22
CA PRO A 25 35.81 -5.64 -2.70
C PRO A 25 34.79 -4.53 -2.47
N SER A 26 34.98 -3.78 -1.39
CA SER A 26 34.19 -2.57 -1.16
C SER A 26 34.40 -1.61 -2.31
N LEU A 27 33.29 -1.08 -2.85
CA LEU A 27 33.35 -0.06 -3.88
C LEU A 27 33.88 1.27 -3.30
N VAL A 28 33.64 1.52 -2.00
CA VAL A 28 34.14 2.68 -1.26
C VAL A 28 34.63 2.24 0.13
N PRO A 29 35.89 1.76 0.25
CA PRO A 29 36.40 1.14 1.48
C PRO A 29 36.42 2.06 2.71
N ALA A 30 36.54 3.38 2.50
CA ALA A 30 36.56 4.38 3.57
C ALA A 30 35.15 4.80 4.02
N GLY A 31 34.09 4.29 3.39
CA GLY A 31 32.73 4.82 3.55
C GLY A 31 32.55 6.18 2.86
N THR A 32 31.42 6.82 3.12
CA THR A 32 31.11 8.14 2.55
C THR A 32 31.77 9.24 3.38
N SER A 33 32.19 10.32 2.72
CA SER A 33 32.84 11.48 3.36
C SER A 33 31.88 12.35 4.18
N CYS A 34 30.57 12.12 4.03
CA CYS A 34 29.50 12.80 4.75
C CYS A 34 28.31 11.88 4.97
N ASP A 35 27.39 12.31 5.84
CA ASP A 35 26.09 11.67 6.01
C ASP A 35 25.22 11.86 4.76
N LEU A 36 24.58 10.78 4.33
CA LEU A 36 23.72 10.75 3.16
C LEU A 36 22.32 10.24 3.52
N VAL A 37 21.32 10.76 2.83
CA VAL A 37 19.96 10.21 2.85
C VAL A 37 19.67 9.55 1.51
N VAL A 38 19.11 8.34 1.54
CA VAL A 38 18.68 7.62 0.34
C VAL A 38 17.17 7.51 0.36
N ARG A 39 16.53 8.13 -0.62
CA ARG A 39 15.09 7.99 -0.86
C ARG A 39 14.86 6.89 -1.88
N MET A 40 14.13 5.85 -1.47
CA MET A 40 13.56 4.86 -2.38
C MET A 40 12.14 5.30 -2.73
N HIS A 41 11.93 5.76 -3.96
CA HIS A 41 10.59 6.09 -4.46
C HIS A 41 10.06 4.89 -5.24
N TYR A 42 9.07 4.22 -4.66
CA TYR A 42 8.54 2.97 -5.20
C TYR A 42 7.17 3.21 -5.82
N GLU A 43 7.13 3.21 -7.16
CA GLU A 43 5.91 3.23 -7.94
C GLU A 43 5.84 2.02 -8.88
N LYS A 44 5.38 2.18 -10.15
CA LYS A 44 5.44 1.11 -11.15
C LYS A 44 6.90 0.71 -11.38
N ASP A 45 7.76 1.74 -11.42
CA ASP A 45 9.20 1.65 -11.37
C ASP A 45 9.71 2.01 -9.96
N CYS A 46 10.93 1.64 -9.63
CA CYS A 46 11.59 2.05 -8.40
C CYS A 46 12.79 2.95 -8.72
N THR A 47 12.88 4.12 -8.09
CA THR A 47 14.06 5.00 -8.21
C THR A 47 14.73 5.17 -6.85
N LEU A 48 16.05 5.31 -6.87
CA LEU A 48 16.84 5.64 -5.69
C LEU A 48 17.55 6.97 -5.93
N THR A 49 17.29 7.93 -5.05
CA THR A 49 17.91 9.26 -5.06
C THR A 49 18.70 9.45 -3.77
N THR A 50 19.95 9.86 -3.90
CA THR A 50 20.84 10.17 -2.78
C THR A 50 20.89 11.68 -2.58
N TYR A 51 20.72 12.10 -1.33
CA TYR A 51 20.76 13.47 -0.87
C TYR A 51 21.92 13.67 0.09
N ARG A 52 22.49 14.87 0.05
CA ARG A 52 23.42 15.39 1.07
C ARG A 52 22.82 16.64 1.70
N GLN A 53 23.10 16.84 2.98
CA GLN A 53 22.78 18.09 3.64
C GLN A 53 23.86 19.13 3.30
N ASN A 54 23.42 20.33 2.97
CA ASN A 54 24.28 21.48 2.69
C ASN A 54 24.59 22.23 3.99
N VAL A 55 25.55 23.15 3.95
CA VAL A 55 25.96 23.97 5.11
C VAL A 55 24.81 24.82 5.66
N ASP A 56 23.89 25.25 4.80
CA ASP A 56 22.69 26.03 5.16
C ASP A 56 21.51 25.15 5.63
N LEU A 57 21.78 23.88 5.94
CA LEU A 57 20.83 22.84 6.34
C LEU A 57 19.81 22.44 5.26
N SER A 58 19.90 23.01 4.05
CA SER A 58 19.08 22.54 2.93
C SER A 58 19.59 21.19 2.40
N TRP A 59 18.74 20.48 1.67
CA TRP A 59 19.07 19.18 1.10
C TRP A 59 19.25 19.27 -0.41
N SER A 60 20.36 18.77 -0.93
CA SER A 60 20.62 18.71 -2.38
C SER A 60 20.78 17.26 -2.87
N VAL A 61 20.27 16.99 -4.08
CA VAL A 61 20.50 15.71 -4.75
C VAL A 61 21.96 15.63 -5.17
N CYS A 62 22.67 14.60 -4.72
CA CYS A 62 24.07 14.35 -5.08
C CYS A 62 24.23 13.11 -5.98
N GLY A 63 23.19 12.28 -6.11
CA GLY A 63 23.20 11.14 -7.01
C GLY A 63 21.81 10.56 -7.24
N ALA A 64 21.61 9.94 -8.40
CA ALA A 64 20.40 9.19 -8.71
C ALA A 64 20.74 7.94 -9.53
N MET A 65 20.15 6.81 -9.15
CA MET A 65 20.22 5.58 -9.92
C MET A 65 19.22 5.61 -11.09
N PRO A 66 19.52 4.95 -12.22
CA PRO A 66 18.51 4.68 -13.24
C PRO A 66 17.30 3.96 -12.63
N ALA A 67 16.09 4.26 -13.14
CA ALA A 67 14.88 3.61 -12.67
C ALA A 67 14.93 2.09 -12.90
N GLU A 68 14.63 1.31 -11.85
CA GLU A 68 14.33 -0.12 -11.96
C GLU A 68 12.93 -0.24 -12.59
N ARG A 69 12.90 -0.46 -13.90
CA ARG A 69 11.65 -0.60 -14.66
C ARG A 69 10.85 -1.81 -14.17
N ASP A 70 9.53 -1.67 -14.15
CA ASP A 70 8.59 -2.74 -13.77
C ASP A 70 8.81 -3.29 -12.34
N ALA A 71 9.49 -2.54 -11.46
CA ALA A 71 9.81 -2.97 -10.10
C ALA A 71 8.59 -3.49 -9.34
N GLU A 72 7.45 -2.81 -9.45
CA GLU A 72 6.17 -3.20 -8.84
C GLU A 72 5.74 -4.60 -9.25
N TYR A 73 5.81 -4.86 -10.54
CA TYR A 73 5.26 -6.07 -11.13
C TYR A 73 6.19 -7.27 -10.95
N ASP A 74 7.49 -7.00 -10.80
CA ASP A 74 8.51 -8.01 -10.59
C ASP A 74 8.80 -8.28 -9.10
N LEU A 75 8.19 -7.52 -8.19
CA LEU A 75 8.43 -7.59 -6.74
C LEU A 75 8.21 -8.99 -6.17
N TYR A 76 7.12 -9.67 -6.55
CA TYR A 76 6.83 -11.03 -6.10
C TYR A 76 7.95 -11.99 -6.51
N ARG A 77 8.35 -11.97 -7.79
CA ARG A 77 9.43 -12.83 -8.30
C ARG A 77 10.74 -12.52 -7.61
N ARG A 78 11.05 -11.22 -7.45
CA ARG A 78 12.25 -10.75 -6.76
C ARG A 78 12.32 -11.25 -5.32
N THR A 79 11.20 -11.18 -4.62
CA THR A 79 11.02 -11.68 -3.27
C THR A 79 11.30 -13.18 -3.19
N MET A 80 10.68 -13.98 -4.06
CA MET A 80 10.87 -15.44 -4.07
C MET A 80 12.32 -15.82 -4.40
N THR A 81 12.96 -15.12 -5.35
CA THR A 81 14.39 -15.32 -5.67
C THR A 81 15.27 -14.98 -4.47
N LEU A 82 14.98 -13.89 -3.76
CA LEU A 82 15.77 -13.49 -2.60
C LEU A 82 15.61 -14.49 -1.45
N HIS A 83 14.38 -14.93 -1.18
CA HIS A 83 14.12 -15.99 -0.21
C HIS A 83 14.87 -17.28 -0.55
N GLY A 84 14.87 -17.70 -1.82
CA GLY A 84 15.61 -18.87 -2.29
C GLY A 84 17.12 -18.78 -2.04
N ARG A 85 17.72 -17.59 -2.14
CA ARG A 85 19.13 -17.35 -1.76
C ARG A 85 19.34 -17.49 -0.25
N PHE A 86 18.33 -17.20 0.57
CA PHE A 86 18.41 -17.37 2.02
C PHE A 86 18.25 -18.83 2.47
N THR A 87 17.56 -19.64 1.68
CA THR A 87 17.28 -21.05 2.00
C THR A 87 18.11 -22.02 1.16
N ASP A 88 19.15 -21.53 0.48
CA ASP A 88 20.01 -22.35 -0.35
C ASP A 88 20.72 -23.40 0.53
N SER A 89 20.54 -24.67 0.19
CA SER A 89 21.12 -25.81 0.94
C SER A 89 22.64 -25.73 1.10
N SER A 90 23.34 -25.05 0.18
CA SER A 90 24.78 -24.84 0.26
C SER A 90 25.21 -23.94 1.43
N LEU A 91 24.27 -23.20 2.03
CA LEU A 91 24.50 -22.35 3.19
C LEU A 91 24.19 -23.04 4.52
N ALA A 92 23.73 -24.30 4.49
CA ALA A 92 23.32 -25.04 5.69
C ALA A 92 24.40 -25.08 6.78
N ALA A 93 25.68 -25.15 6.40
CA ALA A 93 26.80 -25.19 7.34
C ALA A 93 26.95 -23.90 8.19
N ILE A 94 26.52 -22.75 7.66
CA ILE A 94 26.61 -21.45 8.34
C ILE A 94 25.25 -20.89 8.74
N ALA A 95 24.16 -21.43 8.19
CA ALA A 95 22.78 -21.02 8.45
C ALA A 95 21.99 -21.99 9.35
N ALA A 96 22.64 -23.05 9.85
CA ALA A 96 22.00 -24.03 10.73
C ALA A 96 21.35 -23.34 11.95
N GLY A 97 20.05 -23.54 12.11
CA GLY A 97 19.27 -22.98 13.21
C GLY A 97 18.96 -21.48 13.10
N MET A 98 19.41 -20.79 12.05
CA MET A 98 19.03 -19.39 11.83
C MET A 98 17.63 -19.30 11.21
N PRO A 99 16.72 -18.50 11.78
CA PRO A 99 15.44 -18.25 11.15
C PRO A 99 15.63 -17.41 9.89
N VAL A 100 14.78 -17.63 8.89
CA VAL A 100 14.77 -16.88 7.64
C VAL A 100 13.44 -16.16 7.53
N ALA A 101 13.46 -14.90 7.09
CA ALA A 101 12.25 -14.13 6.84
C ALA A 101 11.40 -14.82 5.74
N SER A 102 10.09 -14.89 5.95
CA SER A 102 9.17 -15.41 4.92
C SER A 102 9.23 -14.53 3.67
N PRO A 103 8.91 -15.06 2.48
CA PRO A 103 8.75 -14.25 1.28
C PRO A 103 7.83 -13.04 1.52
N SER A 104 6.72 -13.22 2.24
CA SER A 104 5.78 -12.15 2.56
C SER A 104 6.42 -11.00 3.38
N ALA A 105 7.25 -11.33 4.37
CA ALA A 105 8.00 -10.32 5.11
C ALA A 105 9.06 -9.62 4.23
N ILE A 106 9.77 -10.39 3.40
CA ILE A 106 10.73 -9.86 2.41
C ILE A 106 10.02 -8.90 1.45
N PHE A 107 8.82 -9.25 0.98
CA PHE A 107 8.01 -8.42 0.08
C PHE A 107 7.73 -7.05 0.70
N GLU A 108 7.35 -7.01 1.98
CA GLU A 108 7.12 -5.75 2.71
C GLU A 108 8.42 -4.95 2.88
N VAL A 109 9.54 -5.57 3.27
CA VAL A 109 10.82 -4.85 3.41
C VAL A 109 11.29 -4.27 2.09
N LEU A 110 11.21 -5.04 0.99
CA LEU A 110 11.63 -4.55 -0.32
C LEU A 110 10.80 -3.33 -0.79
N ARG A 111 9.56 -3.20 -0.30
CA ARG A 111 8.63 -2.11 -0.64
C ARG A 111 8.71 -0.93 0.31
N PHE A 112 8.68 -1.18 1.62
CA PHE A 112 8.54 -0.16 2.65
C PHE A 112 9.82 0.09 3.45
N GLY A 113 10.88 -0.70 3.25
CA GLY A 113 12.07 -0.71 4.11
C GLY A 113 11.86 -1.37 5.47
N ARG A 114 10.61 -1.71 5.83
CA ARG A 114 10.22 -2.39 7.07
C ARG A 114 9.04 -3.30 6.82
N CYS A 115 8.79 -4.24 7.73
CA CYS A 115 7.51 -4.92 7.74
C CYS A 115 6.43 -4.05 8.40
N ILE A 116 5.24 -4.11 7.85
CA ILE A 116 4.05 -3.38 8.33
C ILE A 116 2.96 -4.33 8.84
N GLY A 117 2.99 -5.61 8.44
CA GLY A 117 2.04 -6.63 8.85
C GLY A 117 2.71 -7.93 9.26
N ASP A 118 3.61 -8.47 8.44
CA ASP A 118 4.29 -9.72 8.76
C ASP A 118 5.49 -9.49 9.70
N GLY A 119 5.72 -10.38 10.65
CA GLY A 119 6.90 -10.28 11.52
C GLY A 119 8.16 -10.80 10.83
N ILE A 120 9.30 -10.14 11.05
CA ILE A 120 10.62 -10.76 10.84
C ILE A 120 10.95 -11.53 12.12
N PRO A 121 11.22 -12.85 12.07
CA PRO A 121 11.62 -13.58 13.26
C PRO A 121 12.86 -12.96 13.90
N TYR A 122 12.92 -12.97 15.23
CA TYR A 122 14.10 -12.48 15.95
C TYR A 122 15.36 -13.20 15.47
N GLY A 123 16.41 -12.45 15.14
CA GLY A 123 17.67 -12.98 14.63
C GLY A 123 17.63 -13.43 13.16
N ALA A 124 16.52 -13.24 12.44
CA ALA A 124 16.47 -13.58 11.03
C ALA A 124 17.37 -12.65 10.20
N ARG A 125 18.16 -13.24 9.31
CA ARG A 125 19.00 -12.46 8.38
C ARG A 125 18.14 -11.92 7.24
N LEU A 126 18.25 -10.62 7.00
CA LEU A 126 17.56 -9.92 5.92
C LEU A 126 18.36 -8.70 5.46
N ASN A 127 19.50 -8.90 4.79
CA ASN A 127 20.26 -7.77 4.28
C ASN A 127 19.69 -7.31 2.92
N HIS A 128 19.05 -6.15 2.93
CA HIS A 128 18.47 -5.51 1.74
C HIS A 128 19.50 -4.63 1.05
N TRP A 129 20.25 -5.23 0.14
CA TRP A 129 21.26 -4.51 -0.64
C TRP A 129 20.65 -3.71 -1.78
N ARG A 130 21.03 -2.43 -1.89
CA ARG A 130 20.70 -1.56 -3.02
C ARG A 130 21.95 -0.82 -3.50
N LYS A 131 22.10 -0.72 -4.82
CA LYS A 131 23.15 0.11 -5.42
C LYS A 131 22.69 1.57 -5.40
N VAL A 132 23.58 2.47 -5.02
CA VAL A 132 23.35 3.92 -4.95
C VAL A 132 24.51 4.68 -5.55
N LYS A 133 24.24 5.90 -6.00
CA LYS A 133 25.28 6.87 -6.34
C LYS A 133 25.61 7.71 -5.11
N THR A 134 26.89 7.94 -4.85
CA THR A 134 27.34 8.84 -3.77
C THR A 134 28.37 9.83 -4.32
N PRO A 135 28.67 10.94 -3.60
CA PRO A 135 29.75 11.84 -3.98
C PRO A 135 31.12 11.16 -4.08
N ASP A 136 31.31 10.07 -3.33
CA ASP A 136 32.59 9.34 -3.23
C ASP A 136 32.66 8.14 -4.19
N GLY A 137 31.62 7.93 -5.02
CA GLY A 137 31.52 6.84 -6.00
C GLY A 137 30.21 6.02 -5.88
N ASP A 138 29.93 5.21 -6.90
CA ASP A 138 28.81 4.28 -6.86
C ASP A 138 29.09 3.15 -5.87
N GLY A 139 28.12 2.79 -5.02
CA GLY A 139 28.30 1.80 -3.95
C GLY A 139 27.06 0.92 -3.72
N TRP A 140 27.24 -0.21 -3.05
CA TRP A 140 26.12 -0.99 -2.49
C TRP A 140 25.93 -0.63 -1.03
N ILE A 141 24.70 -0.38 -0.62
CA ILE A 141 24.33 -0.12 0.77
C ILE A 141 23.31 -1.15 1.24
N ASN A 142 23.44 -1.58 2.49
CA ASN A 142 22.46 -2.44 3.14
C ASN A 142 21.42 -1.56 3.85
N LEU A 143 20.22 -1.48 3.27
CA LEU A 143 19.11 -0.69 3.80
C LEU A 143 18.45 -1.31 5.04
N SER A 144 18.80 -2.55 5.40
CA SER A 144 18.26 -3.25 6.58
C SER A 144 19.27 -3.35 7.71
N LYS A 145 20.41 -2.66 7.62
CA LYS A 145 21.42 -2.64 8.68
C LYS A 145 20.89 -1.90 9.91
N ALA A 146 21.28 -2.37 11.10
CA ALA A 146 20.99 -1.67 12.35
C ALA A 146 21.48 -0.20 12.27
N GLY A 147 20.61 0.73 12.66
CA GLY A 147 20.87 2.18 12.57
C GLY A 147 20.28 2.86 11.33
N VAL A 148 19.86 2.11 10.30
CA VAL A 148 19.08 2.68 9.19
C VAL A 148 17.68 3.03 9.69
N ARG A 149 17.27 4.29 9.48
CA ARG A 149 15.93 4.77 9.81
C ARG A 149 15.02 4.64 8.60
N VAL A 150 13.82 4.13 8.81
CA VAL A 150 12.79 3.96 7.79
C VAL A 150 11.67 4.94 8.08
N TYR A 151 11.39 5.81 7.11
CA TYR A 151 10.36 6.83 7.21
C TYR A 151 9.13 6.39 6.42
N SER A 152 7.98 6.92 6.83
CA SER A 152 6.69 6.81 6.19
C SER A 152 6.12 8.20 5.93
N ASP A 153 4.98 8.25 5.25
CA ASP A 153 4.29 9.52 5.02
C ASP A 153 3.84 10.18 6.34
N ALA A 154 3.86 9.51 7.49
CA ALA A 154 3.57 10.14 8.77
C ALA A 154 4.77 10.90 9.39
N ASP A 155 5.98 10.77 8.83
CA ASP A 155 7.21 11.23 9.49
C ASP A 155 7.72 12.60 9.00
N PHE A 156 7.13 13.16 7.93
CA PHE A 156 7.46 14.48 7.39
C PHE A 156 8.96 14.82 7.39
N PRO A 157 9.80 14.02 6.72
CA PRO A 157 11.24 14.17 6.85
C PRO A 157 11.76 15.44 6.18
N GLU A 158 12.82 16.01 6.75
CA GLU A 158 13.44 17.25 6.29
C GLU A 158 13.97 17.20 4.85
N TRP A 159 14.49 16.05 4.43
CA TRP A 159 14.94 15.82 3.06
C TRP A 159 13.79 15.75 2.04
N ALA A 160 12.54 15.60 2.51
CA ALA A 160 11.33 15.76 1.70
C ALA A 160 10.78 17.20 1.74
N GLY A 161 11.56 18.15 2.26
CA GLY A 161 11.27 19.58 2.26
C GLY A 161 10.47 20.07 3.47
N TRP A 162 10.13 19.20 4.42
CA TRP A 162 9.43 19.60 5.64
C TRP A 162 10.38 20.26 6.64
N SER A 163 9.92 21.24 7.40
CA SER A 163 10.73 21.91 8.41
C SER A 163 9.90 22.20 9.64
N PHE A 164 10.30 21.64 10.79
CA PHE A 164 9.63 21.87 12.07
C PHE A 164 10.38 22.98 12.82
N ILE A 165 9.71 24.11 13.03
CA ILE A 165 10.28 25.35 13.54
C ILE A 165 9.65 25.70 14.88
N ASN A 166 10.47 25.82 15.92
CA ASN A 166 10.09 26.14 17.30
C ASN A 166 11.14 27.05 17.96
N ASP A 167 11.66 28.00 17.19
CA ASP A 167 12.67 28.97 17.65
C ASP A 167 12.07 30.35 17.95
N ASP A 168 10.74 30.45 17.97
CA ASP A 168 10.00 31.60 18.44
C ASP A 168 9.26 31.27 19.76
N PRO A 169 9.80 31.66 20.92
CA PRO A 169 9.19 31.39 22.22
C PRO A 169 8.16 32.44 22.63
N THR A 170 7.92 33.50 21.84
CA THR A 170 7.04 34.59 22.24
C THR A 170 5.57 34.12 22.20
N PRO A 171 4.74 34.56 23.17
CA PRO A 171 3.34 34.20 23.19
C PRO A 171 2.48 35.12 22.31
N ASP A 172 3.08 36.00 21.50
CA ASP A 172 2.42 37.10 20.78
C ASP A 172 1.87 36.72 19.39
N SER A 173 1.94 35.44 19.03
CA SER A 173 1.43 34.90 17.76
C SER A 173 1.96 35.61 16.50
N LEU A 174 3.10 36.32 16.60
CA LEU A 174 3.73 36.98 15.45
C LEU A 174 4.56 36.00 14.60
N CYS A 175 4.91 34.82 15.13
CA CYS A 175 5.78 33.83 14.48
C CYS A 175 7.09 34.48 14.04
N ASP A 176 7.77 35.11 15.01
CA ASP A 176 8.96 35.92 14.85
C ASP A 176 10.26 35.09 14.75
N SER A 177 10.13 33.90 14.16
CA SER A 177 11.14 32.87 14.04
C SER A 177 12.43 33.39 13.38
N PRO A 178 13.59 33.29 14.06
CA PRO A 178 14.90 33.53 13.46
C PRO A 178 15.16 32.68 12.21
N THR A 179 14.67 31.44 12.18
CA THR A 179 14.78 30.55 11.00
C THR A 179 14.00 31.09 9.81
N ILE A 180 12.72 31.47 10.00
CA ILE A 180 11.90 32.04 8.92
C ILE A 180 12.51 33.35 8.43
N LYS A 181 12.92 34.24 9.34
CA LYS A 181 13.58 35.50 8.98
C LYS A 181 14.84 35.26 8.15
N ARG A 182 15.67 34.28 8.49
CA ARG A 182 16.84 33.92 7.68
C ARG A 182 16.49 33.46 6.27
N TRP A 183 15.36 32.78 6.09
CA TRP A 183 14.92 32.36 4.75
C TRP A 183 14.46 33.54 3.90
N LEU A 184 13.88 34.56 4.54
CA LEU A 184 13.42 35.79 3.89
C LEU A 184 14.55 36.80 3.65
N ASP A 185 15.69 36.66 4.36
CA ASP A 185 16.90 37.49 4.23
C ASP A 185 17.71 37.14 2.97
N VAL A 186 17.09 37.33 1.81
CA VAL A 186 17.67 37.00 0.49
C VAL A 186 18.89 37.87 0.16
N ASN A 187 18.92 39.11 0.66
CA ASN A 187 20.03 40.05 0.43
C ASN A 187 21.16 39.90 1.48
N HIS A 188 21.01 39.00 2.46
CA HIS A 188 21.95 38.77 3.55
C HIS A 188 22.29 40.04 4.34
N ALA A 189 21.31 40.93 4.51
CA ALA A 189 21.46 42.17 5.26
C ALA A 189 21.44 41.93 6.78
N GLY A 190 21.03 40.74 7.23
CA GLY A 190 20.85 40.41 8.65
C GLY A 190 19.60 41.03 9.27
N HIS A 191 18.77 41.71 8.47
CA HIS A 191 17.50 42.30 8.84
C HIS A 191 16.51 42.17 7.68
N VAL A 192 15.29 41.74 7.95
CA VAL A 192 14.23 41.58 6.96
C VAL A 192 13.09 42.53 7.28
N SER A 193 12.91 43.55 6.45
CA SER A 193 11.72 44.42 6.58
C SER A 193 10.46 43.74 6.04
N HIS A 194 9.28 44.28 6.35
CA HIS A 194 8.03 43.80 5.75
C HIS A 194 8.07 43.80 4.20
N ALA A 195 8.66 44.83 3.59
CA ALA A 195 8.79 44.91 2.13
C ALA A 195 9.75 43.85 1.57
N ASP A 196 10.86 43.58 2.29
CA ASP A 196 11.80 42.52 1.92
C ASP A 196 11.13 41.15 2.00
N ALA A 197 10.37 40.89 3.07
CA ALA A 197 9.61 39.64 3.24
C ALA A 197 8.60 39.43 2.11
N VAL A 198 7.82 40.46 1.76
CA VAL A 198 6.86 40.39 0.64
C VAL A 198 7.58 40.13 -0.69
N SER A 199 8.71 40.77 -0.93
CA SER A 199 9.52 40.55 -2.13
C SER A 199 10.08 39.13 -2.19
N ALA A 200 10.66 38.63 -1.08
CA ALA A 200 11.20 37.28 -0.96
C ALA A 200 10.14 36.20 -1.16
N LEU A 201 8.91 36.40 -0.65
CA LEU A 201 7.78 35.49 -0.89
C LEU A 201 7.33 35.44 -2.36
N GLY A 202 7.73 36.42 -3.18
CA GLY A 202 7.59 36.38 -4.64
C GLY A 202 8.54 35.39 -5.33
N MET A 203 9.60 34.93 -4.65
CA MET A 203 10.58 34.00 -5.19
C MET A 203 10.10 32.55 -5.04
N GLU A 204 10.16 31.78 -6.12
CA GLU A 204 9.66 30.40 -6.16
C GLU A 204 10.33 29.50 -5.11
N ALA A 205 11.66 29.55 -4.99
CA ALA A 205 12.39 28.73 -4.03
C ALA A 205 11.99 29.00 -2.56
N ILE A 206 11.72 30.26 -2.23
CA ILE A 206 11.25 30.64 -0.88
C ILE A 206 9.82 30.15 -0.66
N ARG A 207 8.93 30.36 -1.64
CA ARG A 207 7.55 29.88 -1.58
C ARG A 207 7.47 28.36 -1.40
N GLU A 208 8.29 27.60 -2.12
CA GLU A 208 8.37 26.14 -1.99
C GLU A 208 8.83 25.70 -0.60
N ARG A 209 9.85 26.38 -0.05
CA ARG A 209 10.35 26.11 1.31
C ARG A 209 9.30 26.44 2.38
N MET A 210 8.67 27.61 2.28
CA MET A 210 7.60 28.06 3.20
C MET A 210 6.37 27.17 3.15
N ALA A 211 6.04 26.59 1.99
CA ALA A 211 4.87 25.73 1.82
C ALA A 211 4.91 24.44 2.67
N ARG A 212 6.06 24.10 3.27
CA ARG A 212 6.23 22.92 4.14
C ARG A 212 6.87 23.27 5.50
N ALA A 213 6.78 24.54 5.90
CA ALA A 213 7.18 24.99 7.23
C ALA A 213 6.06 24.71 8.24
N VAL A 214 6.34 23.84 9.20
CA VAL A 214 5.46 23.54 10.33
C VAL A 214 5.96 24.33 11.53
N CYS A 215 5.20 25.34 11.95
CA CYS A 215 5.63 26.25 13.01
C CYS A 215 4.88 25.96 14.30
N ARG A 216 5.58 26.01 15.44
CA ARG A 216 4.96 25.98 16.76
C ARG A 216 4.72 27.41 17.25
N PHE A 217 3.47 27.71 17.58
CA PHE A 217 3.08 28.96 18.23
C PHE A 217 1.71 28.78 18.91
N PRO A 218 1.31 29.65 19.87
CA PRO A 218 0.06 29.48 20.61
C PRO A 218 -1.18 29.41 19.71
N SER A 219 -2.09 28.49 20.03
CA SER A 219 -3.37 28.33 19.35
C SER A 219 -4.25 29.58 19.51
N GLU A 220 -4.76 30.09 18.39
CA GLU A 220 -5.73 31.19 18.38
C GLU A 220 -7.08 30.81 19.01
N TRP A 221 -7.36 29.51 19.10
CA TRP A 221 -8.62 28.95 19.61
C TRP A 221 -8.67 28.80 21.12
N SER A 222 -7.64 29.22 21.85
CA SER A 222 -7.60 29.20 23.32
C SER A 222 -8.15 30.50 23.91
N ARG A 223 -8.92 30.40 25.00
CA ARG A 223 -9.34 31.58 25.79
C ARG A 223 -8.21 32.10 26.66
N ASP A 224 -7.35 31.19 27.11
CA ASP A 224 -6.19 31.54 27.90
C ASP A 224 -5.13 32.28 27.07
N GLY A 225 -4.49 33.29 27.66
CA GLY A 225 -3.39 34.02 27.02
C GLY A 225 -3.77 34.97 25.87
N LEU A 226 -5.05 35.28 25.65
CA LEU A 226 -5.51 36.20 24.59
C LEU A 226 -4.75 37.54 24.62
N ALA A 227 -4.62 38.16 25.80
CA ALA A 227 -3.90 39.41 25.92
C ALA A 227 -2.40 39.26 25.57
N ALA A 228 -1.76 38.13 25.91
CA ALA A 228 -0.37 37.88 25.56
C ALA A 228 -0.19 37.77 24.03
N ARG A 229 -1.14 37.13 23.34
CA ARG A 229 -1.18 37.03 21.87
C ARG A 229 -1.34 38.37 21.18
N TYR A 230 -2.23 39.22 21.67
CA TYR A 230 -2.69 40.36 20.87
C TYR A 230 -2.28 41.74 21.39
N ASN A 231 -1.68 41.87 22.58
CA ASN A 231 -1.34 43.17 23.17
C ASN A 231 -0.42 44.04 22.30
N TRP A 232 0.39 43.44 21.43
CA TRP A 232 1.25 44.18 20.50
C TRP A 232 0.43 45.08 19.55
N LEU A 233 -0.84 44.77 19.29
CA LEU A 233 -1.74 45.59 18.47
C LEU A 233 -2.07 46.96 19.11
N LYS A 234 -1.77 47.15 20.39
CA LYS A 234 -2.00 48.42 21.12
C LYS A 234 -0.84 49.40 20.99
N SER A 235 0.26 49.04 20.32
CA SER A 235 1.43 49.89 20.12
C SER A 235 1.91 49.84 18.67
N PRO A 236 2.64 50.87 18.19
CA PRO A 236 3.18 50.84 16.85
C PRO A 236 4.10 49.62 16.68
N HIS A 237 3.92 48.91 15.57
CA HIS A 237 4.70 47.73 15.21
C HIS A 237 5.07 47.82 13.73
N GLU A 238 6.13 47.14 13.29
CA GLU A 238 6.56 47.19 11.88
C GLU A 238 5.43 46.75 10.92
N ALA A 239 4.65 45.73 11.32
CA ALA A 239 3.49 45.25 10.58
C ALA A 239 2.19 46.05 10.84
N LEU A 240 2.20 47.01 11.78
CA LEU A 240 1.01 47.80 12.18
C LEU A 240 1.40 49.23 12.52
N ALA A 241 1.34 50.11 11.52
CA ALA A 241 1.69 51.53 11.68
C ALA A 241 0.70 52.28 12.60
N ASN A 242 -0.57 51.90 12.60
CA ASN A 242 -1.63 52.52 13.40
C ASN A 242 -2.17 51.52 14.43
N PRO A 243 -1.88 51.71 15.72
CA PRO A 243 -2.37 50.84 16.78
C PRO A 243 -3.90 50.83 16.89
N LEU A 244 -4.46 49.72 17.38
CA LEU A 244 -5.87 49.65 17.72
C LEU A 244 -6.20 50.60 18.88
N SER A 245 -7.38 51.23 18.80
CA SER A 245 -7.96 51.91 19.95
C SER A 245 -8.29 50.89 21.04
N GLU A 246 -8.37 51.32 22.31
CA GLU A 246 -8.75 50.43 23.41
C GLU A 246 -10.14 49.81 23.19
N ALA A 247 -11.08 50.58 22.62
CA ALA A 247 -12.41 50.09 22.30
C ALA A 247 -12.41 49.00 21.22
N ASP A 248 -11.63 49.16 20.15
CA ASP A 248 -11.54 48.17 19.07
C ASP A 248 -10.75 46.93 19.49
N PHE A 249 -9.70 47.12 20.29
CA PHE A 249 -8.96 46.01 20.90
C PHE A 249 -9.87 45.15 21.78
N ASN A 250 -10.69 45.76 22.64
CA ASN A 250 -11.61 45.01 23.49
C ASN A 250 -12.66 44.24 22.66
N LYS A 251 -13.22 44.85 21.59
CA LYS A 251 -14.12 44.13 20.67
C LYS A 251 -13.44 42.91 20.04
N LEU A 252 -12.18 43.04 19.59
CA LEU A 252 -11.42 41.92 19.06
C LEU A 252 -11.24 40.82 20.11
N MET A 253 -10.93 41.18 21.36
CA MET A 253 -10.72 40.21 22.45
C MET A 253 -12.01 39.47 22.80
N ASP A 254 -13.15 40.18 22.82
CA ASP A 254 -14.45 39.55 23.04
C ASP A 254 -14.79 38.59 21.90
N HIS A 255 -14.58 38.99 20.65
CA HIS A 255 -14.79 38.12 19.49
C HIS A 255 -13.92 36.87 19.51
N ALA A 256 -12.62 37.02 19.81
CA ALA A 256 -11.69 35.90 19.91
C ALA A 256 -12.10 34.94 21.06
N ARG A 257 -12.58 35.47 22.19
CA ARG A 257 -13.06 34.68 23.33
C ARG A 257 -14.32 33.87 23.00
N ASP A 258 -15.23 34.45 22.23
CA ASP A 258 -16.48 33.80 21.80
C ASP A 258 -16.22 32.65 20.80
N LEU A 259 -15.19 32.77 19.95
CA LEU A 259 -14.81 31.75 18.99
C LEU A 259 -13.87 30.68 19.56
N ALA A 260 -13.14 30.99 20.63
CA ALA A 260 -12.23 30.07 21.27
C ALA A 260 -12.99 28.88 21.89
N PHE A 261 -12.46 27.68 21.70
CA PHE A 261 -13.05 26.42 22.16
C PHE A 261 -12.01 25.42 22.67
N TRP A 262 -10.72 25.77 22.69
CA TRP A 262 -9.64 24.82 22.99
C TRP A 262 -9.83 24.14 24.35
N GLU A 263 -10.26 24.90 25.36
CA GLU A 263 -10.51 24.41 26.72
C GLU A 263 -11.79 23.54 26.82
N ASP A 264 -12.66 23.56 25.81
CA ASP A 264 -13.90 22.78 25.79
C ASP A 264 -13.69 21.37 25.22
N ILE A 265 -12.54 21.11 24.60
CA ILE A 265 -12.20 19.81 24.01
C ILE A 265 -11.88 18.83 25.14
N SER A 266 -12.73 17.81 25.29
CA SER A 266 -12.51 16.73 26.26
C SER A 266 -11.71 15.60 25.63
N ASP A 267 -10.39 15.81 25.52
CA ASP A 267 -9.43 14.81 25.06
C ASP A 267 -8.19 14.85 25.97
N PRO A 268 -7.86 13.75 26.71
CA PRO A 268 -6.71 13.71 27.60
C PRO A 268 -5.37 13.85 26.87
N ASP A 269 -5.33 13.62 25.56
CA ASP A 269 -4.14 13.72 24.72
C ASP A 269 -4.05 15.06 23.97
N LEU A 270 -4.99 16.00 24.20
CA LEU A 270 -4.95 17.32 23.59
C LEU A 270 -3.70 18.09 24.07
N PRO A 271 -2.86 18.61 23.16
CA PRO A 271 -1.70 19.40 23.57
C PRO A 271 -2.14 20.71 24.22
N HIS A 272 -1.34 21.21 25.16
CA HIS A 272 -1.58 22.52 25.75
C HIS A 272 -1.53 23.60 24.65
N ALA A 273 -2.31 24.68 24.79
CA ALA A 273 -2.51 25.65 23.71
C ALA A 273 -1.22 26.34 23.23
N ASN A 274 -0.15 26.36 24.02
CA ASN A 274 1.17 26.88 23.67
C ASN A 274 2.13 25.82 23.07
N GLU A 275 1.65 24.60 22.86
CA GLU A 275 2.43 23.46 22.32
C GLU A 275 1.91 22.96 20.97
N VAL A 276 1.13 23.79 20.28
CA VAL A 276 0.46 23.42 19.03
C VAL A 276 1.38 23.64 17.82
N TRP A 277 1.48 22.61 16.98
CA TRP A 277 2.16 22.66 15.69
C TRP A 277 1.18 22.97 14.57
N HIS A 278 1.46 24.01 13.80
CA HIS A 278 0.61 24.49 12.71
C HIS A 278 1.16 24.03 11.37
N PHE A 279 0.42 23.16 10.70
CA PHE A 279 0.78 22.67 9.37
C PHE A 279 0.24 23.61 8.28
N PRO A 280 0.98 23.84 7.19
CA PRO A 280 0.45 24.51 6.01
C PRO A 280 -0.69 23.66 5.41
N PRO A 281 -1.95 24.14 5.41
CA PRO A 281 -3.11 23.27 5.20
C PRO A 281 -3.11 22.62 3.82
N THR A 282 -2.72 23.36 2.78
CA THR A 282 -2.70 22.84 1.41
C THR A 282 -1.61 21.78 1.20
N ALA A 283 -0.44 21.94 1.81
CA ALA A 283 0.62 20.95 1.73
C ALA A 283 0.29 19.71 2.57
N PHE A 284 -0.26 19.90 3.76
CA PHE A 284 -0.74 18.81 4.61
C PHE A 284 -1.79 17.98 3.91
N ILE A 285 -2.84 18.59 3.34
CA ILE A 285 -3.90 17.88 2.62
C ILE A 285 -3.32 17.13 1.41
N ARG A 286 -2.45 17.76 0.60
CA ARG A 286 -1.81 17.08 -0.54
C ARG A 286 -0.99 15.87 -0.09
N HIS A 287 -0.29 15.98 1.04
CA HIS A 287 0.53 14.92 1.60
C HIS A 287 -0.33 13.76 2.12
N PHE A 288 -1.36 14.03 2.91
CA PHE A 288 -2.25 12.99 3.46
C PHE A 288 -3.12 12.32 2.41
N ARG A 289 -3.49 13.03 1.33
CA ARG A 289 -4.24 12.43 0.22
C ARG A 289 -3.49 11.28 -0.45
N ALA A 290 -2.16 11.23 -0.35
CA ALA A 290 -1.36 10.12 -0.88
C ALA A 290 -1.52 8.80 -0.10
N CYS A 291 -2.08 8.83 1.13
CA CYS A 291 -2.36 7.62 1.89
C CYS A 291 -3.43 6.74 1.22
N GLU A 292 -4.37 7.34 0.47
CA GLU A 292 -5.40 6.64 -0.34
C GLU A 292 -6.26 5.62 0.44
N TRP A 293 -6.35 5.77 1.76
CA TRP A 293 -7.19 4.91 2.61
C TRP A 293 -8.65 5.26 2.45
N LEU A 294 -9.48 4.23 2.35
CA LEU A 294 -10.92 4.38 2.34
C LEU A 294 -11.43 4.19 3.77
N SER A 295 -12.28 5.12 4.21
CA SER A 295 -13.06 5.00 5.43
C SER A 295 -14.04 3.82 5.35
N LEU A 296 -14.56 3.39 6.50
CA LEU A 296 -15.61 2.38 6.59
C LEU A 296 -16.81 2.73 5.68
N GLN A 297 -17.24 3.99 5.67
CA GLN A 297 -18.38 4.44 4.86
C GLN A 297 -18.06 4.42 3.37
N GLU A 298 -16.84 4.79 2.96
CA GLU A 298 -16.42 4.73 1.57
C GLU A 298 -16.36 3.28 1.08
N ILE A 299 -15.75 2.36 1.83
CA ILE A 299 -15.78 0.93 1.48
C ILE A 299 -17.21 0.41 1.43
N THR A 300 -18.07 0.78 2.39
CA THR A 300 -19.50 0.42 2.38
C THR A 300 -20.18 0.92 1.10
N GLN A 301 -19.90 2.14 0.65
CA GLN A 301 -20.45 2.71 -0.59
C GLN A 301 -20.07 1.90 -1.83
N LEU A 302 -18.89 1.26 -1.84
CA LEU A 302 -18.44 0.47 -2.97
C LEU A 302 -19.17 -0.88 -3.11
N LEU A 303 -20.05 -1.27 -2.18
CA LEU A 303 -20.92 -2.43 -2.35
C LEU A 303 -22.23 -2.02 -3.06
N PRO A 304 -22.53 -2.57 -4.26
CA PRO A 304 -23.77 -2.28 -4.98
C PRO A 304 -25.01 -2.72 -4.20
N ARG A 305 -26.04 -1.87 -4.25
CA ARG A 305 -27.32 -2.07 -3.55
C ARG A 305 -28.29 -2.95 -4.31
N ARG A 306 -28.10 -3.06 -5.62
CA ARG A 306 -28.78 -4.02 -6.47
C ARG A 306 -27.73 -4.85 -7.19
N TYR A 307 -27.91 -6.16 -7.19
CA TYR A 307 -26.91 -7.09 -7.71
C TYR A 307 -27.60 -8.33 -8.30
N ARG A 308 -26.85 -9.17 -9.02
CA ARG A 308 -27.34 -10.31 -9.82
C ARG A 308 -28.11 -9.89 -11.08
N LEU A 309 -27.67 -10.43 -12.20
CA LEU A 309 -28.28 -10.16 -13.49
C LEU A 309 -29.67 -10.81 -13.56
N GLY A 310 -30.66 -10.04 -14.01
CA GLY A 310 -32.02 -10.54 -14.24
C GLY A 310 -32.87 -10.79 -12.99
N GLN A 311 -32.40 -10.44 -11.78
CA GLN A 311 -33.17 -10.54 -10.54
C GLN A 311 -33.38 -9.15 -9.92
N ALA A 312 -34.50 -8.49 -10.25
CA ALA A 312 -34.80 -7.13 -9.81
C ALA A 312 -34.87 -6.96 -8.28
N ASP A 313 -35.09 -8.05 -7.54
CA ASP A 313 -35.32 -8.07 -6.09
C ASP A 313 -34.06 -8.32 -5.27
N ALA A 314 -32.94 -8.69 -5.90
CA ALA A 314 -31.68 -8.93 -5.20
C ALA A 314 -31.08 -7.61 -4.73
N THR A 315 -31.31 -7.31 -3.45
CA THR A 315 -30.96 -6.04 -2.79
C THR A 315 -30.01 -6.25 -1.61
N LEU A 316 -29.18 -5.25 -1.33
CA LEU A 316 -28.26 -5.20 -0.20
C LEU A 316 -28.40 -3.83 0.48
N ASP A 317 -29.11 -3.78 1.60
CA ASP A 317 -29.29 -2.55 2.35
C ASP A 317 -27.96 -2.04 2.96
N TRP A 318 -27.92 -0.75 3.30
CA TRP A 318 -26.72 -0.09 3.82
C TRP A 318 -26.17 -0.76 5.06
N GLU A 319 -27.04 -1.06 6.01
CA GLU A 319 -26.68 -1.61 7.32
C GLU A 319 -26.02 -2.99 7.16
N THR A 320 -26.63 -3.88 6.38
CA THR A 320 -26.05 -5.20 6.06
C THR A 320 -24.69 -5.06 5.36
N ALA A 321 -24.54 -4.15 4.40
CA ALA A 321 -23.24 -3.93 3.76
C ALA A 321 -22.20 -3.37 4.72
N ASN A 322 -22.59 -2.42 5.58
CA ASN A 322 -21.71 -1.86 6.59
C ASN A 322 -21.23 -2.95 7.54
N GLN A 323 -22.15 -3.77 8.07
CA GLN A 323 -21.83 -4.90 8.94
C GLN A 323 -20.83 -5.88 8.31
N ARG A 324 -20.99 -6.19 7.01
CA ARG A 324 -20.03 -7.06 6.29
C ARG A 324 -18.60 -6.54 6.35
N VAL A 325 -18.40 -5.22 6.23
CA VAL A 325 -17.09 -4.58 6.23
C VAL A 325 -16.67 -3.99 7.59
N ASN A 326 -17.58 -3.93 8.56
CA ASN A 326 -17.32 -3.49 9.93
C ASN A 326 -16.97 -4.68 10.84
N GLY A 327 -16.21 -5.64 10.32
CA GLY A 327 -15.76 -6.81 11.07
C GLY A 327 -16.71 -8.01 11.07
N GLY A 328 -17.87 -7.93 10.39
CA GLY A 328 -18.78 -9.07 10.25
C GLY A 328 -18.20 -10.19 9.38
N THR A 329 -17.97 -9.92 8.09
CA THR A 329 -17.29 -10.87 7.20
C THR A 329 -15.81 -10.53 7.09
N ILE A 330 -15.50 -9.25 6.89
CA ILE A 330 -14.13 -8.78 6.75
C ILE A 330 -13.99 -7.38 7.38
N PRO A 331 -13.01 -7.13 8.25
CA PRO A 331 -12.75 -5.78 8.72
C PRO A 331 -12.24 -4.88 7.57
N TYR A 332 -12.80 -3.68 7.43
CA TYR A 332 -12.38 -2.70 6.42
C TYR A 332 -10.90 -2.32 6.59
N THR A 333 -10.39 -2.35 7.82
CA THR A 333 -8.97 -2.12 8.12
C THR A 333 -8.07 -3.20 7.52
N ASP A 334 -8.51 -4.46 7.44
CA ASP A 334 -7.75 -5.54 6.80
C ASP A 334 -7.75 -5.41 5.27
N LEU A 335 -8.85 -4.91 4.68
CA LEU A 335 -8.87 -4.49 3.26
C LEU A 335 -7.85 -3.37 3.01
N CYS A 336 -7.83 -2.33 3.83
CA CYS A 336 -6.88 -1.22 3.70
C CYS A 336 -5.41 -1.66 3.88
N LYS A 337 -5.14 -2.58 4.82
CA LYS A 337 -3.80 -3.17 4.97
C LYS A 337 -3.37 -3.95 3.73
N MET A 338 -4.26 -4.76 3.15
CA MET A 338 -3.99 -5.44 1.87
C MET A 338 -3.78 -4.43 0.74
N PHE A 339 -4.61 -3.39 0.64
CA PHE A 339 -4.44 -2.33 -0.35
C PHE A 339 -3.06 -1.68 -0.26
N ARG A 340 -2.63 -1.33 0.96
CA ARG A 340 -1.29 -0.79 1.20
C ARG A 340 -0.22 -1.81 0.82
N LYS A 341 -0.28 -3.02 1.36
CA LYS A 341 0.73 -4.08 1.15
C LYS A 341 0.95 -4.36 -0.32
N TYR A 342 -0.11 -4.51 -1.12
CA TYR A 342 -0.06 -4.87 -2.54
C TYR A 342 -0.18 -3.68 -3.49
N ARG A 343 -0.17 -2.43 -2.98
CA ARG A 343 -0.29 -1.19 -3.77
C ARG A 343 -1.54 -1.21 -4.65
N ILE A 344 -2.64 -1.67 -4.07
CA ILE A 344 -4.00 -1.63 -4.63
C ILE A 344 -4.69 -0.40 -4.03
N SER A 345 -4.00 0.74 -4.02
CA SER A 345 -4.48 1.99 -3.41
C SER A 345 -5.09 2.93 -4.46
N THR A 346 -4.67 2.80 -5.73
CA THR A 346 -5.27 3.49 -6.87
C THR A 346 -6.69 3.00 -7.13
N ALA A 347 -7.54 3.90 -7.66
CA ALA A 347 -8.93 3.58 -8.00
C ALA A 347 -9.03 2.38 -8.95
N ASP A 348 -8.24 2.37 -10.03
CA ASP A 348 -8.27 1.30 -11.04
C ASP A 348 -7.96 -0.08 -10.43
N ARG A 349 -6.89 -0.19 -9.65
CA ARG A 349 -6.51 -1.47 -9.01
C ARG A 349 -7.58 -1.92 -8.00
N GLN A 350 -8.19 -1.00 -7.26
CA GLN A 350 -9.28 -1.32 -6.33
C GLN A 350 -10.52 -1.81 -7.06
N ILE A 351 -10.92 -1.15 -8.16
CA ILE A 351 -12.04 -1.56 -8.99
C ILE A 351 -11.78 -2.95 -9.58
N ALA A 352 -10.59 -3.18 -10.11
CA ALA A 352 -10.18 -4.45 -10.68
C ALA A 352 -10.21 -5.59 -9.64
N LEU A 353 -9.74 -5.37 -8.41
CA LEU A 353 -9.83 -6.38 -7.36
C LEU A 353 -11.29 -6.59 -6.91
N LEU A 354 -11.96 -5.52 -6.47
CA LEU A 354 -13.25 -5.61 -5.78
C LEU A 354 -14.35 -6.18 -6.69
N SER A 355 -14.38 -5.77 -7.97
CA SER A 355 -15.34 -6.31 -8.94
C SER A 355 -15.23 -7.83 -9.11
N GLN A 356 -14.01 -8.36 -9.01
CA GLN A 356 -13.74 -9.79 -9.07
C GLN A 356 -14.08 -10.45 -7.74
N SER A 357 -13.73 -9.84 -6.60
CA SER A 357 -13.99 -10.42 -5.27
C SER A 357 -15.47 -10.52 -4.95
N TYR A 358 -16.29 -9.58 -5.42
CA TYR A 358 -17.71 -9.53 -5.09
C TYR A 358 -18.50 -10.71 -5.61
N ILE A 359 -18.21 -11.21 -6.82
CA ILE A 359 -18.86 -12.42 -7.28
C ILE A 359 -18.37 -13.65 -6.50
N GLU A 360 -17.07 -13.72 -6.20
CA GLU A 360 -16.45 -14.84 -5.49
C GLU A 360 -16.93 -14.97 -4.03
N THR A 361 -17.36 -13.87 -3.41
CA THR A 361 -17.74 -13.80 -1.99
C THR A 361 -19.23 -13.55 -1.78
N GLY A 362 -20.01 -13.41 -2.85
CA GLY A 362 -21.41 -12.97 -2.78
C GLY A 362 -21.56 -11.58 -2.14
N LEU A 363 -20.76 -10.61 -2.60
CA LEU A 363 -20.62 -9.25 -2.09
C LEU A 363 -20.12 -9.22 -0.63
N LEU A 364 -19.02 -9.92 -0.35
CA LEU A 364 -18.44 -10.03 0.98
C LEU A 364 -19.41 -10.63 2.01
N ARG A 365 -20.27 -11.56 1.58
CA ARG A 365 -21.18 -12.30 2.48
C ARG A 365 -20.48 -13.49 3.13
N THR A 366 -19.50 -14.09 2.44
CA THR A 366 -18.76 -15.25 2.93
C THR A 366 -17.32 -15.20 2.43
N LEU A 367 -16.41 -15.81 3.20
CA LEU A 367 -15.02 -16.08 2.81
C LEU A 367 -14.79 -17.56 2.51
N ASN A 368 -15.81 -18.40 2.58
CA ASN A 368 -15.75 -19.82 2.25
C ASN A 368 -16.71 -20.12 1.09
N GLU A 369 -16.25 -20.93 0.15
CA GLU A 369 -17.05 -21.47 -0.95
C GLU A 369 -18.33 -22.13 -0.41
N GLU A 370 -19.47 -21.86 -1.05
CA GLU A 370 -20.72 -22.55 -0.71
C GLU A 370 -20.55 -24.07 -0.91
N GLY A 371 -21.02 -24.87 0.04
CA GLY A 371 -20.89 -26.33 -0.02
C GLY A 371 -19.51 -26.89 0.38
N LEU A 372 -18.51 -26.03 0.69
CA LEU A 372 -17.24 -26.42 1.33
C LEU A 372 -16.51 -27.58 0.63
N GLY A 373 -16.59 -27.64 -0.71
CA GLY A 373 -16.04 -28.72 -1.52
C GLY A 373 -16.60 -30.11 -1.20
N GLN A 374 -17.78 -30.22 -0.57
CA GLN A 374 -18.45 -31.49 -0.29
C GLN A 374 -19.28 -32.01 -1.47
N VAL A 375 -19.65 -31.12 -2.39
CA VAL A 375 -20.40 -31.50 -3.59
C VAL A 375 -19.45 -32.25 -4.54
N SER A 376 -19.86 -33.43 -5.00
CA SER A 376 -19.05 -34.29 -5.90
C SER A 376 -19.41 -34.08 -7.38
N ILE A 377 -19.35 -32.84 -7.86
CA ILE A 377 -19.62 -32.50 -9.28
C ILE A 377 -18.49 -31.66 -9.87
N GLY A 378 -18.15 -31.89 -11.14
CA GLY A 378 -17.14 -31.07 -11.83
C GLY A 378 -15.78 -31.07 -11.13
N ALA A 379 -15.20 -29.89 -10.87
CA ALA A 379 -13.90 -29.75 -10.24
C ALA A 379 -13.91 -30.00 -8.72
N SER A 380 -15.04 -29.82 -8.04
CA SER A 380 -15.12 -29.85 -6.57
C SER A 380 -14.88 -31.22 -5.96
N GLN A 381 -15.16 -32.28 -6.72
CA GLN A 381 -14.81 -33.65 -6.34
C GLN A 381 -13.30 -33.88 -6.17
N TYR A 382 -12.46 -33.03 -6.78
CA TYR A 382 -11.01 -33.19 -6.78
C TYR A 382 -10.31 -32.29 -5.76
N TYR A 383 -10.69 -31.00 -5.65
CA TYR A 383 -10.05 -30.11 -4.67
C TYR A 383 -10.54 -30.34 -3.23
N GLN A 384 -11.77 -30.82 -3.03
CA GLN A 384 -12.32 -31.24 -1.73
C GLN A 384 -12.02 -30.27 -0.55
N ALA A 385 -11.10 -30.62 0.36
CA ALA A 385 -10.71 -29.83 1.53
C ALA A 385 -10.07 -28.46 1.18
N PHE A 386 -9.62 -28.33 -0.06
CA PHE A 386 -8.98 -27.14 -0.63
C PHE A 386 -9.97 -26.35 -1.50
N TYR A 387 -11.22 -26.29 -1.04
CA TYR A 387 -12.28 -25.42 -1.58
C TYR A 387 -11.91 -23.94 -1.44
N GLY A 388 -12.63 -23.07 -2.15
CA GLY A 388 -12.39 -21.63 -2.18
C GLY A 388 -12.41 -20.97 -0.79
N ARG A 389 -11.31 -20.29 -0.42
CA ARG A 389 -11.25 -19.44 0.78
C ARG A 389 -10.71 -18.04 0.48
N GLY A 390 -11.16 -17.05 1.25
CA GLY A 390 -10.73 -15.66 1.15
C GLY A 390 -11.41 -14.88 0.00
N LEU A 391 -10.94 -13.65 -0.24
CA LEU A 391 -11.63 -12.71 -1.15
C LEU A 391 -11.57 -13.11 -2.63
N MET A 392 -10.54 -13.86 -3.03
CA MET A 392 -10.36 -14.40 -4.39
C MET A 392 -10.64 -15.92 -4.46
N GLN A 393 -11.22 -16.50 -3.40
CA GLN A 393 -11.55 -17.94 -3.33
C GLN A 393 -10.37 -18.84 -3.74
N LEU A 394 -9.26 -18.72 -3.00
CA LEU A 394 -8.07 -19.57 -3.16
C LEU A 394 -8.48 -21.05 -3.15
N THR A 395 -8.24 -21.76 -4.25
CA THR A 395 -8.72 -23.13 -4.50
C THR A 395 -7.59 -24.00 -5.02
N TRP A 396 -7.63 -25.31 -4.72
CA TRP A 396 -6.63 -26.36 -5.02
C TRP A 396 -5.41 -26.41 -4.08
N PRO A 397 -4.95 -27.61 -3.69
CA PRO A 397 -3.77 -27.76 -2.83
C PRO A 397 -2.54 -26.98 -3.30
N SER A 398 -2.26 -26.98 -4.61
CA SER A 398 -1.10 -26.28 -5.16
C SER A 398 -1.09 -24.78 -4.83
N LEU A 399 -2.26 -24.14 -4.89
CA LEU A 399 -2.37 -22.70 -4.67
C LEU A 399 -2.32 -22.37 -3.17
N TYR A 400 -2.89 -23.23 -2.32
CA TYR A 400 -2.69 -23.16 -0.87
C TYR A 400 -1.20 -23.34 -0.51
N ASP A 401 -0.49 -24.27 -1.15
CA ASP A 401 0.93 -24.50 -0.89
C ASP A 401 1.78 -23.29 -1.29
N ASP A 402 1.53 -22.71 -2.46
CA ASP A 402 2.21 -21.50 -2.90
C ASP A 402 1.93 -20.32 -1.96
N TYR A 403 0.69 -20.14 -1.52
CA TYR A 403 0.34 -19.10 -0.56
C TYR A 403 0.98 -19.32 0.82
N GLY A 404 0.95 -20.56 1.32
CA GLY A 404 1.58 -20.94 2.59
C GLY A 404 3.09 -20.74 2.58
N LYS A 405 3.77 -21.07 1.48
CA LYS A 405 5.19 -20.79 1.26
C LYS A 405 5.46 -19.29 1.22
N PHE A 406 4.63 -18.52 0.52
CA PHE A 406 4.75 -17.07 0.49
C PHE A 406 4.63 -16.48 1.90
N ARG A 407 3.62 -16.89 2.67
CA ARG A 407 3.43 -16.44 4.07
C ARG A 407 4.46 -16.99 5.04
N GLY A 408 5.09 -18.12 4.72
CA GLY A 408 5.97 -18.83 5.64
C GLY A 408 5.19 -19.44 6.82
N PHE A 409 3.99 -19.97 6.57
CA PHE A 409 3.22 -20.63 7.62
C PHE A 409 3.96 -21.87 8.15
N ALA A 410 3.95 -22.04 9.47
CA ALA A 410 4.59 -23.18 10.10
C ALA A 410 3.89 -24.50 9.73
N ASN A 411 4.67 -25.57 9.69
CA ASN A 411 4.15 -26.91 9.54
C ASN A 411 3.25 -27.29 10.74
N ASN A 412 2.12 -27.92 10.46
CA ASN A 412 1.25 -28.53 11.44
C ASN A 412 1.72 -29.96 11.77
N ASN A 413 2.73 -30.05 12.65
CA ASN A 413 3.31 -31.33 13.07
C ASN A 413 2.37 -32.19 13.93
N SER A 414 1.24 -31.63 14.40
CA SER A 414 0.25 -32.38 15.19
C SER A 414 -0.54 -33.39 14.35
N GLY A 415 -0.64 -33.17 13.04
CA GLY A 415 -1.48 -33.96 12.14
C GLY A 415 -2.98 -33.71 12.30
N HIS A 416 -3.41 -32.86 13.24
CA HIS A 416 -4.80 -32.49 13.45
C HIS A 416 -5.18 -31.28 12.58
N TYR A 417 -6.14 -31.46 11.68
CA TYR A 417 -6.66 -30.42 10.80
C TYR A 417 -8.13 -30.17 11.09
N SER A 418 -8.57 -28.92 10.87
CA SER A 418 -9.96 -28.51 11.00
C SER A 418 -10.87 -29.24 10.00
N ASP A 419 -10.36 -29.54 8.80
CA ASP A 419 -11.05 -30.35 7.81
C ASP A 419 -10.62 -31.82 7.92
N SER A 420 -11.55 -32.67 8.36
CA SER A 420 -11.32 -34.11 8.59
C SER A 420 -10.83 -34.91 7.38
N ARG A 421 -10.97 -34.37 6.16
CA ARG A 421 -10.45 -35.00 4.93
C ARG A 421 -8.93 -34.93 4.84
N ILE A 422 -8.29 -34.04 5.59
CA ILE A 422 -6.84 -33.91 5.66
C ILE A 422 -6.34 -34.70 6.87
N THR A 423 -5.50 -35.70 6.62
CA THR A 423 -4.89 -36.53 7.67
C THR A 423 -3.38 -36.65 7.44
N ALA A 424 -2.69 -37.26 8.39
CA ALA A 424 -1.27 -37.56 8.26
C ALA A 424 -0.94 -38.56 7.13
N THR A 425 -1.93 -39.13 6.44
CA THR A 425 -1.71 -40.07 5.33
C THR A 425 -2.60 -39.81 4.11
N SER A 426 -3.47 -38.80 4.14
CA SER A 426 -4.36 -38.50 3.02
C SER A 426 -3.59 -37.92 1.84
N THR A 427 -4.02 -38.26 0.62
CA THR A 427 -3.51 -37.70 -0.63
C THR A 427 -4.60 -36.92 -1.35
N HIS A 428 -4.22 -35.84 -2.02
CA HIS A 428 -5.13 -34.90 -2.67
C HIS A 428 -4.67 -34.57 -4.08
N HIS A 429 -5.62 -34.38 -5.00
CA HIS A 429 -5.34 -33.92 -6.36
C HIS A 429 -4.75 -32.51 -6.34
N TRP A 430 -3.50 -32.38 -6.77
CA TRP A 430 -2.66 -31.24 -6.43
C TRP A 430 -3.08 -29.95 -7.13
N SER A 431 -3.26 -29.97 -8.45
CA SER A 431 -3.49 -28.77 -9.26
C SER A 431 -4.57 -28.92 -10.33
N GLY A 432 -5.29 -30.04 -10.33
CA GLY A 432 -6.31 -30.32 -11.33
C GLY A 432 -6.89 -31.72 -11.26
N PRO A 433 -7.97 -31.97 -12.02
CA PRO A 433 -8.51 -33.32 -12.21
C PRO A 433 -7.50 -34.23 -12.94
N PRO A 434 -7.64 -35.57 -12.83
CA PRO A 434 -6.91 -36.49 -13.69
C PRO A 434 -7.14 -36.20 -15.16
N THR A 435 -6.11 -36.32 -15.98
CA THR A 435 -6.19 -36.18 -17.44
C THR A 435 -5.89 -37.51 -18.11
N THR A 436 -6.47 -37.74 -19.28
CA THR A 436 -6.20 -38.95 -20.07
C THR A 436 -5.50 -38.55 -21.35
N ASP A 437 -4.36 -39.17 -21.65
CA ASP A 437 -3.66 -38.94 -22.91
C ASP A 437 -4.35 -39.64 -24.10
N ALA A 438 -3.85 -39.38 -25.32
CA ALA A 438 -4.42 -39.97 -26.54
C ALA A 438 -4.26 -41.51 -26.60
N GLN A 439 -3.41 -42.09 -25.76
CA GLN A 439 -3.17 -43.53 -25.63
C GLN A 439 -4.04 -44.16 -24.53
N GLY A 440 -4.85 -43.38 -23.82
CA GLY A 440 -5.74 -43.85 -22.77
C GLY A 440 -5.09 -43.94 -21.38
N HIS A 441 -3.85 -43.48 -21.19
CA HIS A 441 -3.24 -43.46 -19.87
C HIS A 441 -3.76 -42.29 -19.04
N VAL A 442 -4.14 -42.59 -17.79
CA VAL A 442 -4.60 -41.60 -16.83
C VAL A 442 -3.40 -41.03 -16.07
N HIS A 443 -3.21 -39.73 -16.21
CA HIS A 443 -2.22 -38.94 -15.49
C HIS A 443 -2.91 -38.27 -14.30
N MET A 444 -2.43 -38.55 -13.08
CA MET A 444 -2.91 -37.89 -11.87
C MET A 444 -1.74 -37.45 -11.01
N ASP A 445 -1.84 -36.26 -10.43
CA ASP A 445 -0.88 -35.73 -9.45
C ASP A 445 -1.55 -35.70 -8.07
N ALA A 446 -1.44 -36.80 -7.35
CA ALA A 446 -1.96 -36.92 -5.99
C ALA A 446 -0.81 -36.82 -4.99
N ARG A 447 -0.88 -35.85 -4.07
CA ARG A 447 0.18 -35.60 -3.08
C ARG A 447 -0.37 -35.51 -1.67
N GLN A 448 0.47 -35.82 -0.70
CA GLN A 448 0.18 -35.64 0.70
C GLN A 448 0.30 -34.16 1.10
N TRP A 449 -0.71 -33.64 1.82
CA TRP A 449 -0.66 -32.27 2.35
C TRP A 449 0.17 -32.16 3.63
N TYR A 450 -0.04 -33.08 4.58
CA TYR A 450 0.70 -33.15 5.84
C TYR A 450 2.23 -33.15 5.59
N PRO A 451 3.02 -32.40 6.40
CA PRO A 451 2.67 -31.66 7.60
C PRO A 451 2.43 -30.15 7.37
N ARG A 452 1.93 -29.71 6.21
CA ARG A 452 1.69 -28.28 5.95
C ARG A 452 0.64 -27.68 6.89
N TYR A 453 0.56 -26.36 6.93
CA TYR A 453 -0.38 -25.58 7.75
C TYR A 453 -1.86 -25.97 7.52
N ASP A 454 -2.74 -25.61 8.47
CA ASP A 454 -4.19 -25.83 8.33
C ASP A 454 -4.81 -24.83 7.33
N PRO A 455 -5.42 -25.29 6.21
CA PRO A 455 -6.04 -24.40 5.21
C PRO A 455 -7.11 -23.44 5.76
N SER A 456 -7.77 -23.78 6.88
CA SER A 456 -8.80 -22.92 7.50
C SER A 456 -8.27 -21.56 7.93
N ILE A 457 -6.95 -21.42 8.16
CA ILE A 457 -6.33 -20.14 8.51
C ILE A 457 -6.52 -19.06 7.44
N VAL A 458 -6.82 -19.44 6.19
CA VAL A 458 -7.04 -18.52 5.07
C VAL A 458 -8.36 -17.75 5.23
N SER A 459 -9.41 -18.36 5.79
CA SER A 459 -10.72 -17.70 5.99
C SER A 459 -11.03 -17.37 7.44
N ASN A 460 -10.41 -18.05 8.42
CA ASN A 460 -10.63 -17.78 9.84
C ASN A 460 -9.88 -16.53 10.35
N VAL A 461 -8.90 -16.02 9.59
CA VAL A 461 -8.16 -14.80 9.91
C VAL A 461 -8.43 -13.76 8.83
N GLY A 462 -9.11 -12.65 9.18
CA GLY A 462 -9.51 -11.60 8.23
C GLY A 462 -8.36 -11.09 7.37
N MET A 463 -7.22 -10.78 7.99
CA MET A 463 -6.03 -10.36 7.27
C MET A 463 -5.53 -11.41 6.26
N ASN A 464 -5.58 -12.71 6.55
CA ASN A 464 -5.18 -13.76 5.61
C ASN A 464 -6.17 -13.90 4.44
N ALA A 465 -7.46 -13.67 4.71
CA ALA A 465 -8.50 -13.69 3.69
C ALA A 465 -8.32 -12.56 2.67
N CYS A 466 -7.95 -11.36 3.13
CA CYS A 466 -7.53 -10.25 2.27
C CYS A 466 -6.20 -10.53 1.60
N ASP A 467 -5.18 -10.88 2.38
CA ASP A 467 -3.81 -11.03 1.90
C ASP A 467 -3.69 -12.11 0.81
N SER A 468 -4.43 -13.22 0.92
CA SER A 468 -4.45 -14.26 -0.12
C SER A 468 -4.95 -13.75 -1.48
N ALA A 469 -5.84 -12.75 -1.51
CA ALA A 469 -6.28 -12.10 -2.74
C ALA A 469 -5.20 -11.18 -3.33
N GLY A 470 -4.55 -10.39 -2.50
CA GLY A 470 -3.41 -9.58 -2.92
C GLY A 470 -2.26 -10.44 -3.45
N PHE A 471 -1.94 -11.53 -2.76
CA PHE A 471 -1.02 -12.56 -3.21
C PHE A 471 -1.42 -13.11 -4.58
N PHE A 472 -2.67 -13.55 -4.76
CA PHE A 472 -3.15 -14.12 -6.02
C PHE A 472 -2.90 -13.17 -7.19
N LEU A 473 -3.17 -11.87 -7.02
CA LEU A 473 -2.95 -10.87 -8.06
C LEU A 473 -1.48 -10.74 -8.44
N VAL A 474 -0.55 -10.68 -7.47
CA VAL A 474 0.89 -10.51 -7.77
C VAL A 474 1.58 -11.81 -8.18
N TRP A 475 1.07 -12.95 -7.72
CA TRP A 475 1.56 -14.30 -8.04
C TRP A 475 1.20 -14.74 -9.46
N LYS A 476 0.02 -14.35 -9.96
CA LYS A 476 -0.50 -14.89 -11.22
C LYS A 476 0.44 -14.61 -12.40
N HIS A 477 0.85 -15.68 -13.05
CA HIS A 477 1.52 -15.65 -14.35
C HIS A 477 0.50 -15.85 -15.49
N PHE A 478 0.65 -15.09 -16.57
CA PHE A 478 -0.17 -15.17 -17.77
C PHE A 478 0.61 -14.66 -18.98
N MET A 479 0.55 -15.37 -20.12
CA MET A 479 1.08 -14.88 -21.40
C MET A 479 2.54 -14.34 -21.34
N GLY A 480 3.41 -14.97 -20.53
CA GLY A 480 4.80 -14.52 -20.33
C GLY A 480 4.98 -13.30 -19.42
N LYS A 481 3.91 -12.85 -18.76
CA LYS A 481 3.87 -11.74 -17.80
C LYS A 481 3.43 -12.25 -16.42
N ASN A 482 3.77 -11.50 -15.39
CA ASN A 482 3.32 -11.73 -14.01
C ASN A 482 2.61 -10.49 -13.51
N ASN A 483 1.85 -10.65 -12.42
CA ASN A 483 1.10 -9.60 -11.75
C ASN A 483 -0.09 -9.10 -12.60
N LEU A 484 -1.29 -9.53 -12.20
CA LEU A 484 -2.57 -9.16 -12.80
C LEU A 484 -2.83 -7.65 -12.78
N LEU A 485 -2.25 -6.92 -11.83
CA LEU A 485 -2.42 -5.46 -11.72
C LEU A 485 -1.85 -4.72 -12.93
N ARG A 486 -0.98 -5.35 -13.74
CA ARG A 486 -0.55 -4.81 -15.04
C ARG A 486 -1.74 -4.49 -15.95
N ILE A 487 -2.77 -5.34 -15.95
CA ILE A 487 -3.96 -5.15 -16.79
C ILE A 487 -4.85 -4.05 -16.20
N ALA A 488 -4.97 -3.97 -14.87
CA ALA A 488 -5.70 -2.90 -14.22
C ALA A 488 -5.07 -1.52 -14.49
N ASP A 489 -3.74 -1.47 -14.54
CA ASP A 489 -2.96 -0.27 -14.81
C ASP A 489 -3.01 0.22 -16.27
N GLU A 490 -3.65 -0.54 -17.17
CA GLU A 490 -4.05 -0.08 -18.53
C GLU A 490 -5.34 0.77 -18.49
N GLY A 491 -5.98 0.88 -17.32
CA GLY A 491 -7.26 1.56 -17.10
C GLY A 491 -8.44 0.59 -17.00
N ILE A 492 -9.57 1.07 -16.47
CA ILE A 492 -10.78 0.26 -16.30
C ILE A 492 -11.70 0.41 -17.50
N THR A 493 -11.79 -0.66 -18.28
CA THR A 493 -12.68 -0.81 -19.44
C THR A 493 -13.34 -2.20 -19.38
N THR A 494 -14.35 -2.42 -20.23
CA THR A 494 -14.98 -3.73 -20.34
C THR A 494 -14.00 -4.81 -20.81
N GLU A 495 -13.01 -4.42 -21.62
CA GLU A 495 -11.94 -5.29 -22.07
C GLU A 495 -10.99 -5.66 -20.92
N THR A 496 -10.48 -4.68 -20.15
CA THR A 496 -9.52 -4.97 -19.07
C THR A 496 -10.15 -5.81 -17.95
N ILE A 497 -11.38 -5.50 -17.54
CA ILE A 497 -12.16 -6.32 -16.60
C ILE A 497 -12.44 -7.71 -17.17
N GLY A 498 -12.70 -7.81 -18.47
CA GLY A 498 -12.90 -9.07 -19.16
C GLY A 498 -11.67 -9.98 -19.14
N ARG A 499 -10.50 -9.42 -19.47
CA ARG A 499 -9.21 -10.10 -19.43
C ARG A 499 -8.89 -10.59 -18.02
N ILE A 500 -9.10 -9.74 -17.00
CA ILE A 500 -8.90 -10.13 -15.59
C ILE A 500 -9.85 -11.27 -15.21
N SER A 501 -11.12 -11.22 -15.63
CA SER A 501 -12.12 -12.26 -15.34
C SER A 501 -11.71 -13.64 -15.88
N ILE A 502 -11.04 -13.69 -17.04
CA ILE A 502 -10.48 -14.93 -17.61
C ILE A 502 -9.37 -15.48 -16.74
N LEU A 503 -8.50 -14.60 -16.25
CA LEU A 503 -7.33 -15.01 -15.48
C LEU A 503 -7.67 -15.38 -14.03
N VAL A 504 -8.77 -14.85 -13.49
CA VAL A 504 -9.30 -15.21 -12.17
C VAL A 504 -10.00 -16.57 -12.21
N ASN A 505 -10.98 -16.77 -13.09
CA ASN A 505 -11.85 -17.96 -13.07
C ASN A 505 -12.21 -18.51 -14.47
N GLY A 506 -11.28 -18.41 -15.43
CA GLY A 506 -11.51 -18.87 -16.82
C GLY A 506 -12.57 -18.08 -17.59
N GLY A 507 -13.12 -17.01 -16.99
CA GLY A 507 -14.07 -16.09 -17.62
C GLY A 507 -15.47 -16.66 -17.81
N GLY A 508 -15.76 -17.84 -17.27
CA GLY A 508 -17.06 -18.51 -17.39
C GLY A 508 -18.09 -17.95 -16.42
N TYR A 509 -17.86 -18.18 -15.12
CA TYR A 509 -18.82 -17.83 -14.07
C TYR A 509 -18.78 -16.34 -13.70
N GLY A 510 -19.95 -15.71 -13.74
CA GLY A 510 -20.16 -14.34 -13.27
C GLY A 510 -19.50 -13.24 -14.11
N TYR A 511 -19.22 -13.50 -15.39
CA TYR A 511 -18.52 -12.53 -16.25
C TYR A 511 -19.29 -11.20 -16.34
N GLY A 512 -20.60 -11.25 -16.58
CA GLY A 512 -21.43 -10.04 -16.68
C GLY A 512 -21.56 -9.29 -15.35
N GLU A 513 -21.64 -10.01 -14.23
CA GLU A 513 -21.65 -9.44 -12.89
C GLU A 513 -20.35 -8.70 -12.58
N ARG A 514 -19.19 -9.26 -12.96
CA ARG A 514 -17.90 -8.57 -12.80
C ARG A 514 -17.87 -7.25 -13.59
N GLN A 515 -18.43 -7.23 -14.79
CA GLN A 515 -18.60 -6.00 -15.59
C GLN A 515 -19.52 -5.00 -14.88
N GLN A 516 -20.67 -5.46 -14.36
CA GLN A 516 -21.61 -4.66 -13.58
C GLN A 516 -20.93 -4.00 -12.38
N TYR A 517 -20.23 -4.80 -11.57
CA TYR A 517 -19.58 -4.36 -10.36
C TYR A 517 -18.45 -3.39 -10.67
N ALA A 518 -17.64 -3.66 -11.69
CA ALA A 518 -16.57 -2.75 -12.09
C ALA A 518 -17.11 -1.36 -12.48
N ALA A 519 -18.17 -1.31 -13.30
CA ALA A 519 -18.81 -0.05 -13.68
C ALA A 519 -19.43 0.68 -12.48
N PHE A 520 -20.11 -0.05 -11.58
CA PHE A 520 -20.64 0.51 -10.34
C PHE A 520 -19.53 1.14 -9.48
N ILE A 521 -18.46 0.39 -9.21
CA ILE A 521 -17.37 0.88 -8.36
C ILE A 521 -16.67 2.06 -9.04
N LEU A 522 -16.46 2.02 -10.37
CA LEU A 522 -15.87 3.12 -11.12
C LEU A 522 -16.65 4.44 -10.94
N ARG A 523 -18.00 4.40 -10.90
CA ARG A 523 -18.82 5.60 -10.64
C ARG A 523 -18.52 6.25 -9.29
N TYR A 524 -18.28 5.46 -8.24
CA TYR A 524 -18.10 5.97 -6.88
C TYR A 524 -16.65 6.13 -6.44
N ARG A 525 -15.73 5.43 -7.11
CA ARG A 525 -14.32 5.42 -6.74
C ARG A 525 -13.46 6.27 -7.67
N GLY A 526 -13.87 6.44 -8.93
CA GLY A 526 -13.22 7.32 -9.89
C GLY A 526 -13.69 8.78 -9.77
N ASP A 527 -13.12 9.66 -10.61
CA ASP A 527 -13.39 11.11 -10.61
C ASP A 527 -14.60 11.49 -11.50
N SER A 528 -15.48 10.54 -11.82
CA SER A 528 -16.65 10.78 -12.67
C SER A 528 -17.64 11.72 -12.00
N THR A 529 -18.11 12.74 -12.74
CA THR A 529 -19.18 13.65 -12.30
C THR A 529 -20.57 13.25 -12.81
N ASP A 530 -20.68 12.12 -13.52
CA ASP A 530 -21.95 11.60 -14.05
C ASP A 530 -22.95 11.26 -12.94
N THR A 531 -24.19 11.72 -13.12
CA THR A 531 -25.30 11.59 -12.16
C THR A 531 -26.41 10.66 -12.64
N THR A 532 -26.26 10.01 -13.80
CA THR A 532 -27.24 9.06 -14.31
C THR A 532 -27.50 7.96 -13.28
N ALA A 533 -28.78 7.74 -12.95
CA ALA A 533 -29.19 6.76 -11.94
C ALA A 533 -29.00 5.31 -12.42
N ASN A 534 -29.01 5.09 -13.74
CA ASN A 534 -28.97 3.78 -14.35
C ASN A 534 -28.21 3.85 -15.67
N MET A 535 -27.54 2.76 -16.05
CA MET A 535 -26.88 2.61 -17.34
C MET A 535 -27.00 1.18 -17.85
N THR A 536 -27.04 1.00 -19.16
CA THR A 536 -26.80 -0.29 -19.79
C THR A 536 -25.38 -0.28 -20.38
N LEU A 537 -24.52 -1.15 -19.88
CA LEU A 537 -23.16 -1.33 -20.36
C LEU A 537 -23.11 -2.45 -21.38
N THR A 538 -22.51 -2.15 -22.52
CA THR A 538 -22.25 -3.11 -23.59
C THR A 538 -20.82 -3.63 -23.49
N TYR A 539 -20.63 -4.94 -23.65
CA TYR A 539 -19.32 -5.57 -23.61
C TYR A 539 -19.23 -6.80 -24.53
N HIS A 540 -18.00 -7.11 -24.93
CA HIS A 540 -17.67 -8.37 -25.59
C HIS A 540 -16.90 -9.28 -24.62
N ARG A 541 -17.20 -10.58 -24.67
CA ARG A 541 -16.47 -11.56 -23.87
C ARG A 541 -15.06 -11.71 -24.41
N GLN A 542 -14.06 -11.41 -23.59
CA GLN A 542 -12.66 -11.58 -23.95
C GLN A 542 -12.31 -13.07 -24.04
N THR A 543 -11.25 -13.42 -24.76
CA THR A 543 -10.73 -14.78 -24.91
C THR A 543 -9.21 -14.77 -24.97
N ILE A 544 -8.59 -15.91 -24.66
CA ILE A 544 -7.18 -16.14 -24.95
C ILE A 544 -7.13 -17.05 -26.18
N VAL A 545 -6.50 -16.57 -27.25
CA VAL A 545 -6.39 -17.29 -28.53
C VAL A 545 -5.02 -17.95 -28.61
N PRO A 546 -4.94 -19.29 -28.61
CA PRO A 546 -3.67 -20.00 -28.82
C PRO A 546 -3.17 -19.80 -30.25
N HIS A 547 -1.89 -19.46 -30.41
CA HIS A 547 -1.23 -19.39 -31.72
C HIS A 547 0.10 -20.16 -31.76
N PRO A 548 0.12 -21.50 -31.61
CA PRO A 548 1.37 -22.25 -31.64
C PRO A 548 2.14 -22.03 -32.97
N PRO A 549 3.47 -21.81 -32.96
CA PRO A 549 4.40 -21.89 -31.81
C PRO A 549 4.54 -20.59 -31.02
N HIS A 550 3.81 -19.53 -31.36
CA HIS A 550 3.87 -18.22 -30.71
C HIS A 550 3.10 -18.19 -29.38
N PRO A 551 3.43 -17.24 -28.48
CA PRO A 551 2.63 -16.98 -27.29
C PRO A 551 1.17 -16.70 -27.66
N PRO A 552 0.21 -17.12 -26.81
CA PRO A 552 -1.19 -16.79 -27.03
C PRO A 552 -1.39 -15.27 -27.03
N VAL A 553 -2.44 -14.81 -27.70
CA VAL A 553 -2.83 -13.40 -27.75
C VAL A 553 -4.25 -13.20 -27.19
N TRP A 554 -4.58 -11.96 -26.86
CA TRP A 554 -5.96 -11.61 -26.51
C TRP A 554 -6.85 -11.61 -27.74
N GLY A 555 -8.06 -12.14 -27.59
CA GLY A 555 -9.14 -12.04 -28.56
C GLY A 555 -10.44 -11.65 -27.87
N GLN A 556 -11.51 -11.50 -28.65
CA GLN A 556 -12.84 -11.24 -28.12
C GLN A 556 -13.92 -11.91 -28.98
N SER A 557 -15.03 -12.25 -28.34
CA SER A 557 -16.24 -12.75 -28.99
C SER A 557 -16.86 -11.67 -29.87
N GLN A 558 -17.37 -12.07 -31.04
CA GLN A 558 -18.17 -11.18 -31.88
C GLN A 558 -19.58 -10.95 -31.31
N THR A 559 -20.06 -11.85 -30.45
CA THR A 559 -21.35 -11.68 -29.76
C THR A 559 -21.25 -10.53 -28.76
N GLU A 560 -22.12 -9.55 -28.95
CA GLU A 560 -22.32 -8.44 -28.03
C GLU A 560 -23.18 -8.90 -26.83
N SER A 561 -22.87 -8.40 -25.65
CA SER A 561 -23.61 -8.66 -24.42
C SER A 561 -23.87 -7.35 -23.68
N HIS A 562 -24.94 -7.33 -22.89
CA HIS A 562 -25.33 -6.15 -22.13
C HIS A 562 -25.55 -6.47 -20.66
N VAL A 563 -25.28 -5.49 -19.80
CA VAL A 563 -25.57 -5.54 -18.39
C VAL A 563 -26.15 -4.22 -17.91
N HIS A 564 -27.22 -4.29 -17.12
CA HIS A 564 -27.81 -3.12 -16.49
C HIS A 564 -27.11 -2.79 -15.17
N ILE A 565 -26.82 -1.52 -14.92
CA ILE A 565 -26.20 -1.02 -13.69
C ILE A 565 -27.14 0.00 -13.04
N ASP A 566 -27.30 -0.11 -11.72
CA ASP A 566 -28.01 0.86 -10.88
C ASP A 566 -27.00 1.60 -10.00
N PHE A 567 -26.93 2.91 -10.17
CA PHE A 567 -26.04 3.83 -9.43
C PHE A 567 -26.79 4.65 -8.38
N ARG A 568 -28.00 4.24 -7.95
CA ARG A 568 -28.68 4.95 -6.86
C ARG A 568 -28.02 4.58 -5.53
N PRO A 569 -27.28 5.52 -4.89
CA PRO A 569 -26.70 5.25 -3.58
C PRO A 569 -27.82 5.29 -2.53
N GLN A 570 -27.78 4.36 -1.59
CA GLN A 570 -28.70 4.34 -0.44
C GLN A 570 -27.92 4.61 0.86
N ARG A 571 -27.06 5.66 0.87
CA ARG A 571 -26.48 6.12 2.14
C ARG A 571 -27.63 6.53 3.07
N PRO A 572 -27.57 6.21 4.38
CA PRO A 572 -28.50 6.79 5.34
C PRO A 572 -28.43 8.32 5.22
N ALA A 573 -29.59 8.98 5.25
CA ALA A 573 -29.71 10.43 5.17
C ALA A 573 -29.03 11.12 6.36
#